data_AF-A0A851NUG6-F1
#
_entry.id   AF-A0A851NUG6-F1
#
_cell.length_a   1.000
_cell.length_b   1.000
_cell.length_c   1.000
_cell.angle_alpha   90.00
_cell.angle_beta   90.00
_cell.angle_gamma   90.00
#
_symmetry.space_group_name_H-M   'P 1'
#
loop_
_entity.id
_entity.type
_entity.pdbx_description
1 polymer ?
#
loop_
_entity_poly.entity_id
_entity_poly.type
_entity_poly.pdbx_seq_one_letter_code
_entity_poly.pdbx_strand_id
1 'polypeptide(L)'
;IENCCLCCANQLSVVPTGVKESHQMSIFRIIAAILHLGNLDIQSERDGEACSVSSEDEHLNNFCSLLGVEHGQMQHWLCHRK
;
A
#
# COMPACT_ATOMS: atom_id res chain seq x y z
N ILE A 1 9.48 -8.49 -3.45
CA ILE A 1 9.51 -7.01 -3.28
C ILE A 1 10.72 -6.40 -3.97
N GLU A 2 11.96 -6.86 -3.69
CA GLU A 2 13.16 -6.36 -4.39
C GLU A 2 13.10 -6.49 -5.93
N ASN A 3 12.55 -7.60 -6.44
CA ASN A 3 12.41 -7.82 -7.88
C ASN A 3 11.29 -6.98 -8.55
N CYS A 4 10.28 -6.51 -7.81
CA CYS A 4 9.21 -5.69 -8.38
C CYS A 4 9.65 -4.22 -8.51
N CYS A 5 10.42 -3.71 -7.54
CA CYS A 5 11.07 -2.40 -7.64
C CYS A 5 12.10 -2.35 -8.78
N LEU A 6 12.83 -3.45 -9.04
CA LEU A 6 13.78 -3.54 -10.14
C LEU A 6 13.09 -3.46 -11.52
N CYS A 7 11.87 -4.00 -11.64
CA CYS A 7 11.08 -3.92 -12.86
C CYS A 7 10.58 -2.48 -13.13
N CYS A 8 10.13 -1.76 -12.09
CA CYS A 8 9.81 -0.33 -12.20
C CYS A 8 11.05 0.53 -12.47
N ALA A 9 12.22 0.19 -11.91
CA ALA A 9 13.47 0.90 -12.17
C ALA A 9 13.97 0.69 -13.62
N ASN A 10 13.82 -0.51 -14.18
CA ASN A 10 14.26 -0.82 -15.55
C ASN A 10 13.31 -0.33 -16.66
N GLN A 11 12.05 0.01 -16.35
CA GLN A 11 11.14 0.67 -17.32
C GLN A 11 11.09 2.21 -17.18
N LEU A 12 11.71 2.80 -16.15
CA LEU A 12 11.65 4.24 -15.87
C LEU A 12 13.02 4.92 -16.05
N SER A 13 13.66 4.70 -17.20
CA SER A 13 14.86 5.45 -17.63
C SER A 13 14.56 6.94 -17.97
N VAL A 14 13.68 7.65 -17.26
CA VAL A 14 13.36 9.05 -17.60
C VAL A 14 12.87 9.95 -16.47
N VAL A 15 13.49 9.90 -15.28
CA VAL A 15 13.41 11.08 -14.39
C VAL A 15 14.82 11.55 -14.03
N PRO A 16 15.44 12.41 -14.88
CA PRO A 16 16.66 13.10 -14.51
C PRO A 16 16.30 14.27 -13.60
N THR A 17 15.93 13.98 -12.35
CA THR A 17 15.92 15.01 -11.30
C THR A 17 17.06 14.70 -10.36
N GLY A 18 17.89 15.70 -10.06
CA GLY A 18 19.11 15.61 -9.24
C GLY A 18 18.88 15.28 -7.76
N VAL A 19 17.99 14.34 -7.49
CA VAL A 19 17.61 13.82 -6.19
C VAL A 19 18.28 12.44 -6.03
N LYS A 20 18.85 12.16 -4.85
CA LYS A 20 19.48 10.86 -4.56
C LYS A 20 18.46 9.73 -4.75
N GLU A 21 18.86 8.64 -5.40
CA GLU A 21 18.00 7.46 -5.70
C GLU A 21 17.23 6.94 -4.48
N SER A 22 17.84 7.03 -3.28
CA SER A 22 17.19 6.63 -2.01
C SER A 22 15.94 7.44 -1.67
N HIS A 23 15.92 8.74 -2.00
CA HIS A 23 14.77 9.61 -1.75
C HIS A 23 13.68 9.37 -2.80
N GLN A 24 14.06 9.20 -4.07
CA GLN A 24 13.11 8.81 -5.12
C GLN A 24 12.42 7.49 -4.78
N MET A 25 13.18 6.50 -4.30
CA MET A 25 12.64 5.20 -3.87
C MET A 25 11.64 5.34 -2.71
N SER A 26 11.89 6.25 -1.78
CA SER A 26 10.97 6.53 -0.66
C SER A 26 9.65 7.13 -1.18
N ILE A 27 9.73 8.06 -2.13
CA ILE A 27 8.55 8.64 -2.78
C ILE A 27 7.75 7.57 -3.52
N PHE A 28 8.42 6.73 -4.32
CA PHE A 28 7.75 5.65 -5.04
C PHE A 28 7.10 4.62 -4.10
N ARG A 29 7.73 4.30 -2.97
CA ARG A 29 7.13 3.43 -1.94
C ARG A 29 5.85 4.01 -1.38
N ILE A 30 5.80 5.32 -1.10
CA ILE A 30 4.60 5.99 -0.61
C ILE A 30 3.49 5.96 -1.68
N ILE A 31 3.82 6.29 -2.93
CA ILE A 31 2.85 6.25 -4.04
C ILE A 31 2.30 4.84 -4.25
N ALA A 32 3.16 3.82 -4.25
CA ALA A 32 2.76 2.42 -4.37
C ALA A 32 1.84 2.01 -3.22
N ALA A 33 2.15 2.41 -1.98
CA ALA A 33 1.28 2.12 -0.84
C ALA A 33 -0.11 2.74 -1.03
N ILE A 34 -0.20 4.01 -1.43
CA ILE A 34 -1.48 4.68 -1.70
C ILE A 34 -2.27 3.95 -2.80
N LEU A 35 -1.60 3.51 -3.87
CA LEU A 35 -2.24 2.75 -4.95
C LEU A 35 -2.81 1.42 -4.47
N HIS A 36 -2.06 0.67 -3.65
CA HIS A 36 -2.59 -0.55 -3.03
C HIS A 36 -3.79 -0.24 -2.13
N LEU A 37 -3.74 0.82 -1.32
CA LEU A 37 -4.85 1.20 -0.46
C LEU A 37 -6.14 1.50 -1.25
N GLY A 38 -6.02 2.12 -2.42
CA GLY A 38 -7.17 2.42 -3.29
C GLY A 38 -7.82 1.18 -3.94
N ASN A 39 -7.11 0.05 -3.96
CA ASN A 39 -7.59 -1.22 -4.51
C ASN A 39 -8.10 -2.19 -3.42
N LEU A 40 -8.18 -1.76 -2.16
CA LEU A 40 -8.72 -2.58 -1.09
C LEU A 40 -10.20 -2.88 -1.30
N ASP A 41 -10.56 -4.16 -1.19
CA ASP A 41 -11.96 -4.56 -1.14
C ASP A 41 -12.51 -4.41 0.29
N ILE A 42 -13.27 -3.35 0.51
CA ILE A 42 -13.95 -3.10 1.78
C ILE A 42 -15.35 -3.70 1.70
N GLN A 43 -15.55 -4.80 2.41
CA GLN A 43 -16.83 -5.49 2.45
C GLN A 43 -17.72 -4.83 3.50
N SER A 44 -18.95 -4.48 3.12
CA SER A 44 -19.96 -4.00 4.07
C SER A 44 -20.73 -5.19 4.64
N GLU A 45 -20.98 -5.15 5.95
CA GLU A 45 -21.89 -6.10 6.58
C GLU A 45 -23.36 -5.76 6.26
N ARG A 46 -24.24 -6.75 6.41
CA ARG A 46 -25.65 -6.71 5.99
C ARG A 46 -26.46 -5.52 6.52
N ASP A 47 -26.08 -4.99 7.69
CA ASP A 47 -26.78 -3.89 8.33
C ASP A 47 -26.15 -2.51 8.04
N GLY A 48 -25.04 -2.44 7.29
CA GLY A 48 -24.37 -1.18 6.91
C GLY A 48 -23.64 -0.47 8.06
N GLU A 49 -23.77 -0.98 9.29
CA GLU A 49 -23.15 -0.42 10.50
C GLU A 49 -21.69 -0.87 10.70
N ALA A 50 -21.26 -1.90 9.98
CA ALA A 50 -19.91 -2.43 10.05
C ALA A 50 -19.35 -2.72 8.65
N CYS A 51 -18.03 -2.61 8.53
CA CYS A 51 -17.29 -3.06 7.36
C CYS A 51 -16.10 -3.91 7.79
N SER A 52 -15.62 -4.76 6.89
CA SER A 52 -14.49 -5.64 7.10
C SER A 52 -13.60 -5.67 5.86
N VAL A 53 -12.30 -5.74 6.06
CA VAL A 53 -11.32 -6.05 5.00
C VAL A 53 -10.82 -7.47 5.23
N SER A 54 -10.64 -8.25 4.16
CA SER A 54 -10.10 -9.60 4.24
C SER A 54 -8.69 -9.59 4.83
N SER A 55 -8.40 -10.51 5.76
CA SER A 55 -7.05 -10.70 6.30
C SER A 55 -6.05 -11.23 5.26
N GLU A 56 -6.56 -11.80 4.17
CA GLU A 56 -5.78 -12.35 3.07
C GLU A 56 -5.68 -11.36 1.89
N ASP A 57 -6.17 -10.13 2.04
CA ASP A 57 -6.13 -9.13 0.98
C ASP A 57 -4.68 -8.79 0.60
N GLU A 58 -4.34 -9.00 -0.67
CA GLU A 58 -2.97 -8.79 -1.17
C GLU A 58 -2.58 -7.31 -1.15
N HIS A 59 -3.54 -6.40 -1.36
CA HIS A 59 -3.28 -4.98 -1.39
C HIS A 59 -3.00 -4.44 0.02
N LEU A 60 -3.72 -4.94 1.05
CA LEU A 60 -3.45 -4.59 2.45
C LEU A 60 -2.07 -5.07 2.88
N ASN A 61 -1.71 -6.30 2.52
CA ASN A 61 -0.40 -6.87 2.80
C ASN A 61 0.75 -6.09 2.13
N ASN A 62 0.58 -5.68 0.88
CA ASN A 62 1.56 -4.86 0.17
C ASN A 62 1.66 -3.45 0.77
N PHE A 63 0.53 -2.80 1.10
CA PHE A 63 0.51 -1.50 1.78
C PHE A 63 1.28 -1.55 3.12
N CYS A 64 0.98 -2.56 3.94
CA CYS A 64 1.65 -2.76 5.23
C CYS A 64 3.15 -3.01 5.08
N SER A 65 3.54 -3.81 4.08
CA SER A 65 4.95 -4.08 3.78
C SER A 65 5.70 -2.85 3.26
N LEU A 66 5.05 -1.99 2.49
CA LEU A 66 5.65 -0.78 1.91
C LEU A 66 5.87 0.32 2.95
N LEU A 67 4.94 0.48 3.90
CA LEU A 67 5.02 1.49 4.97
C LEU A 67 5.62 0.96 6.28
N GLY A 68 5.80 -0.36 6.40
CA GLY A 68 6.32 -0.99 7.62
C GLY A 68 5.34 -0.93 8.80
N VAL A 69 4.03 -1.01 8.52
CA VAL A 69 2.97 -0.94 9.53
C VAL A 69 2.36 -2.32 9.79
N GLU A 70 1.80 -2.52 10.99
CA GLU A 70 1.20 -3.80 11.37
C GLU A 70 -0.15 -4.01 10.67
N HIS A 71 -0.31 -5.17 10.03
CA HIS A 71 -1.51 -5.54 9.28
C HIS A 71 -2.78 -5.53 10.14
N GLY A 72 -2.76 -6.21 11.29
CA GLY A 72 -3.93 -6.32 12.17
C GLY A 72 -4.41 -4.97 12.72
N GLN A 73 -3.47 -4.09 13.07
CA GLN A 73 -3.82 -2.73 13.48
C GLN A 73 -4.44 -1.95 12.34
N MET A 74 -3.85 -1.98 11.13
CA MET A 74 -4.38 -1.24 9.99
C MET A 74 -5.78 -1.70 9.62
N GLN A 75 -6.02 -3.01 9.58
CA GLN A 75 -7.35 -3.59 9.34
C GLN A 75 -8.37 -3.08 10.38
N HIS A 76 -7.98 -3.05 11.66
CA HIS A 76 -8.84 -2.52 12.72
C HIS A 76 -9.16 -1.03 12.51
N TRP A 77 -8.16 -0.20 12.21
CA TRP A 77 -8.34 1.24 11.97
C TRP A 77 -9.19 1.57 10.75
N LEU A 78 -9.14 0.74 9.70
CA LEU A 78 -9.95 0.94 8.49
C LEU A 78 -11.44 0.66 8.74
N CYS A 79 -11.73 -0.29 9.62
CA CYS A 79 -13.08 -0.80 9.87
C CYS A 79 -13.74 -0.22 11.12
N HIS A 80 -12.96 0.36 12.03
CA HIS A 80 -13.45 0.88 13.31
C HIS A 80 -13.11 2.36 13.46
N ARG A 81 -14.14 3.15 13.72
CA ARG A 81 -13.98 4.54 14.15
C ARG A 81 -13.69 4.55 15.66
N LYS A 82 -12.75 5.41 16.07
CA LYS A 82 -12.41 5.65 17.48
C LYS A 82 -13.51 6.40 18.22
#